data_AF-A0A7S1DK31-F1
#
_entry.id   AF-A0A7S1DK31-F1
#
_cell.length_a   1.000
_cell.length_b   1.000
_cell.length_c   1.000
_cell.angle_alpha   90.00
_cell.angle_beta   90.00
_cell.angle_gamma   90.00
#
_symmetry.space_group_name_H-M   'P 1'
#
loop_
_entity.id
_entity.type
_entity.pdbx_description
1 polymer ?
#
loop_
_entity_poly.entity_id
_entity_poly.type
_entity_poly.pdbx_seq_one_letter_code
_entity_poly.pdbx_strand_id
1 'polypeptide(L)'
;SPELWFAAGLLWILDAANNVTMEPYRAYVSDRLREEQHASGFLTQASFTGLAQTLAYLTPSLLVAVGINKDMLGGNGIPVVTTLAFAIGALLSFTTVWWSIRSVPELPLPAREIERLKALPSGFGPALAEVWAALRDMPSTMRRLWWMALFQWYGMMCYWIYIVPTLAATVFGTDDPKSAGFRDAALLNGQIGGFYNAV
;
A
#
# COMPACT_ATOMS: atom_id res chain seq x y z
N SER A 1 19.55 1.94 -18.23
CA SER A 1 18.78 2.02 -19.48
C SER A 1 17.53 2.85 -19.24
N PRO A 2 16.90 3.46 -20.26
CA PRO A 2 15.67 4.26 -20.10
C PRO A 2 14.52 3.49 -19.45
N GLU A 3 14.42 2.18 -19.68
CA GLU A 3 13.35 1.32 -19.18
C GLU A 3 13.41 1.16 -17.66
N LEU A 4 14.62 1.11 -17.07
CA LEU A 4 14.79 1.04 -15.61
C LEU A 4 14.33 2.31 -14.91
N TRP A 5 14.65 3.48 -15.49
CA TRP A 5 14.20 4.76 -14.95
C TRP A 5 12.70 4.96 -15.10
N PHE A 6 12.13 4.49 -16.20
CA PHE A 6 10.68 4.47 -16.39
C PHE A 6 9.99 3.58 -15.34
N ALA A 7 10.50 2.37 -15.11
CA ALA A 7 9.98 1.46 -14.09
C ALA A 7 10.09 2.05 -12.67
N ALA A 8 11.25 2.65 -12.34
CA ALA A 8 11.44 3.32 -11.06
C ALA A 8 10.48 4.50 -10.87
N GLY A 9 10.28 5.32 -11.91
CA GLY A 9 9.33 6.44 -11.88
C GLY A 9 7.89 5.99 -11.66
N LEU A 10 7.45 4.94 -12.34
CA LEU A 10 6.12 4.35 -12.12
C LEU A 10 5.96 3.81 -10.70
N LEU A 11 6.99 3.15 -10.16
CA LEU A 11 6.98 2.67 -8.78
C LEU A 11 6.84 3.81 -7.77
N TRP A 12 7.55 4.92 -7.99
CA TRP A 12 7.44 6.11 -7.13
C TRP A 12 6.09 6.80 -7.23
N ILE A 13 5.50 6.87 -8.43
CA ILE A 13 4.14 7.41 -8.59
C ILE A 13 3.13 6.54 -7.83
N LEU A 14 3.24 5.22 -7.94
CA LEU A 14 2.40 4.28 -7.21
C LEU A 14 2.57 4.46 -5.69
N ASP A 15 3.80 4.56 -5.21
CA ASP A 15 4.09 4.75 -3.79
C ASP A 15 3.54 6.08 -3.26
N ALA A 16 3.76 7.17 -3.99
CA ALA A 16 3.23 8.48 -3.64
C ALA A 16 1.68 8.47 -3.61
N ALA A 17 1.04 7.88 -4.62
CA ALA A 17 -0.41 7.77 -4.68
C ALA A 17 -0.99 6.95 -3.51
N ASN A 18 -0.35 5.83 -3.17
CA ASN A 18 -0.75 5.01 -2.03
C ASN A 18 -0.62 5.78 -0.72
N ASN A 19 0.51 6.47 -0.48
CA ASN A 19 0.73 7.20 0.76
C ASN A 19 -0.22 8.40 0.92
N VAL A 20 -0.46 9.16 -0.16
CA VAL A 20 -1.38 10.31 -0.15
C VAL A 20 -2.83 9.87 0.12
N THR A 21 -3.23 8.70 -0.37
CA THR A 21 -4.61 8.21 -0.16
C THR A 21 -4.83 7.62 1.23
N MET A 22 -3.80 7.06 1.87
CA MET A 22 -3.94 6.38 3.16
C MET A 22 -4.37 7.29 4.32
N GLU A 23 -3.94 8.55 4.33
CA GLU A 23 -4.24 9.46 5.44
C GLU A 23 -5.74 9.83 5.51
N PRO A 24 -6.40 10.27 4.43
CA PRO A 24 -7.85 10.47 4.42
C PRO A 24 -8.64 9.22 4.77
N TYR A 25 -8.26 8.05 4.23
CA TYR A 25 -8.97 6.80 4.52
C TYR A 25 -8.88 6.39 6.00
N ARG A 26 -7.77 6.74 6.67
CA ARG A 26 -7.61 6.44 8.10
C ARG A 26 -8.49 7.33 8.98
N ALA A 27 -8.64 8.60 8.62
CA ALA A 27 -9.51 9.55 9.33
C ALA A 27 -11.00 9.30 9.06
N TYR A 28 -11.33 8.56 7.99
CA TYR A 28 -12.70 8.39 7.53
C TYR A 28 -13.67 7.83 8.58
N VAL A 29 -13.24 6.86 9.40
CA VAL A 29 -14.08 6.29 10.47
C VAL A 29 -14.39 7.33 11.53
N SER A 30 -13.39 8.10 11.99
CA SER A 30 -13.61 9.13 13.00
C SER A 30 -14.46 10.29 12.48
N ASP A 31 -14.35 10.62 11.18
CA ASP A 31 -15.02 11.77 10.58
C ASP A 31 -16.50 11.49 10.26
N ARG A 32 -16.90 10.22 10.07
CA ARG A 32 -18.25 9.85 9.61
C ARG A 32 -19.09 9.14 10.65
N LEU A 33 -18.48 8.42 11.60
CA LEU A 33 -19.21 7.68 12.62
C LEU A 33 -19.36 8.50 13.90
N ARG A 34 -20.46 8.25 14.61
CA ARG A 34 -20.64 8.77 15.99
C ARG A 34 -19.61 8.13 16.91
N GLU A 35 -19.22 8.85 17.96
CA GLU A 35 -18.20 8.41 18.92
C GLU A 35 -18.48 7.02 19.51
N GLU A 36 -19.76 6.73 19.82
CA GLU A 36 -20.24 5.42 20.28
C GLU A 36 -19.94 4.26 19.31
N GLN A 37 -19.79 4.56 18.00
CA GLN A 37 -19.57 3.58 16.94
C GLN A 37 -18.10 3.48 16.51
N HIS A 38 -17.22 4.35 17.01
CA HIS A 38 -15.81 4.38 16.60
C HIS A 38 -15.12 3.03 16.83
N ALA A 39 -15.34 2.39 17.98
CA ALA A 39 -14.74 1.10 18.29
C ALA A 39 -15.11 0.02 17.25
N SER A 40 -16.41 -0.10 16.91
CA SER A 40 -16.87 -1.05 15.90
C SER A 40 -16.40 -0.67 14.49
N GLY A 41 -16.33 0.63 14.18
CA GLY A 41 -15.83 1.15 12.91
C GLY A 41 -14.36 0.80 12.69
N PHE A 42 -13.50 1.11 13.66
CA PHE A 42 -12.07 0.80 13.59
C PHE A 42 -11.80 -0.70 13.58
N LEU A 43 -12.56 -1.49 14.34
CA LEU A 43 -12.49 -2.95 14.28
C LEU A 43 -12.80 -3.46 12.87
N THR A 44 -13.91 -3.01 12.29
CA THR A 44 -14.33 -3.40 10.93
C THR A 44 -13.28 -3.01 9.90
N GLN A 45 -12.78 -1.78 9.96
CA GLN A 45 -11.71 -1.30 9.09
C GLN A 45 -10.45 -2.17 9.20
N ALA A 46 -10.00 -2.47 10.42
CA ALA A 46 -8.83 -3.32 10.65
C ALA A 46 -9.06 -4.76 10.14
N SER A 47 -10.22 -5.36 10.41
CA SER A 47 -10.56 -6.71 9.95
C SER A 47 -10.59 -6.81 8.43
N PHE A 48 -11.21 -5.86 7.74
CA PHE A 48 -11.22 -5.86 6.27
C PHE A 48 -9.85 -5.57 5.67
N THR A 49 -9.04 -4.72 6.32
CA THR A 49 -7.66 -4.46 5.88
C THR A 49 -6.81 -5.73 5.99
N GLY A 50 -6.89 -6.45 7.11
CA GLY A 50 -6.19 -7.73 7.29
C GLY A 50 -6.67 -8.80 6.31
N LEU A 51 -7.99 -8.94 6.12
CA LEU A 51 -8.55 -9.88 5.14
C LEU A 51 -8.06 -9.56 3.72
N ALA A 52 -8.09 -8.29 3.32
CA ALA A 52 -7.60 -7.86 2.01
C ALA A 52 -6.10 -8.16 1.84
N GLN A 53 -5.29 -7.90 2.86
CA GLN A 53 -3.85 -8.18 2.85
C GLN A 53 -3.57 -9.69 2.77
N THR A 54 -4.28 -10.50 3.54
CA THR A 54 -4.22 -11.97 3.50
C THR A 54 -4.56 -12.49 2.10
N LEU A 55 -5.66 -12.03 1.52
CA LEU A 55 -6.07 -12.42 0.17
C LEU A 55 -5.05 -11.97 -0.88
N ALA A 56 -4.49 -10.77 -0.76
CA ALA A 56 -3.46 -10.27 -1.67
C ALA A 56 -2.20 -11.15 -1.63
N TYR A 57 -1.73 -11.53 -0.44
CA TYR A 57 -0.59 -12.44 -0.29
C TYR A 57 -0.86 -13.84 -0.86
N LEU A 58 -2.08 -14.37 -0.68
CA LEU A 58 -2.45 -15.70 -1.16
C LEU A 58 -2.85 -15.75 -2.64
N THR A 59 -3.16 -14.61 -3.27
CA THR A 59 -3.67 -14.57 -4.65
C THR A 59 -2.80 -15.37 -5.63
N PRO A 60 -1.45 -15.22 -5.66
CA PRO A 60 -0.61 -16.04 -6.53
C PRO A 60 -0.76 -17.55 -6.28
N SER A 61 -0.80 -17.99 -5.02
CA SER A 61 -0.98 -19.40 -4.67
C SER A 61 -2.37 -19.92 -5.03
N LEU A 62 -3.42 -19.11 -4.84
CA LEU A 62 -4.78 -19.45 -5.24
C LEU A 62 -4.89 -19.61 -6.76
N LEU A 63 -4.26 -18.72 -7.54
CA LEU A 63 -4.19 -18.82 -8.99
C LEU A 63 -3.51 -20.12 -9.45
N VAL A 64 -2.42 -20.53 -8.78
CA VAL A 64 -1.77 -21.82 -9.03
C VAL A 64 -2.68 -22.99 -8.65
N ALA A 65 -3.38 -22.90 -7.51
CA ALA A 65 -4.28 -23.94 -7.02
C ALA A 65 -5.48 -24.18 -7.97
N VAL A 66 -5.98 -23.14 -8.64
CA VAL A 66 -7.04 -23.27 -9.65
C VAL A 66 -6.54 -23.75 -11.02
N GLY A 67 -5.23 -24.05 -11.15
CA GLY A 67 -4.66 -24.72 -12.33
C GLY A 67 -3.76 -23.85 -13.21
N ILE A 68 -3.43 -22.61 -12.82
CA ILE A 68 -2.47 -21.80 -13.58
C ILE A 68 -1.06 -22.31 -13.32
N ASN A 69 -0.34 -22.66 -14.39
CA ASN A 69 1.03 -23.15 -14.27
C ASN A 69 1.95 -22.07 -13.67
N LYS A 70 2.56 -22.37 -12.51
CA LYS A 70 3.51 -21.50 -11.80
C LYS A 70 4.77 -21.16 -12.61
N ASP A 71 5.16 -22.04 -13.53
CA ASP A 71 6.35 -21.92 -14.37
C ASP A 71 6.07 -21.25 -15.71
N MET A 72 4.81 -20.89 -15.98
CA MET A 72 4.45 -20.18 -17.20
C MET A 72 4.95 -18.74 -17.17
N LEU A 73 5.80 -18.39 -18.14
CA LEU A 73 6.36 -17.05 -18.32
C LEU A 73 5.67 -16.34 -19.48
N GLY A 74 5.40 -15.04 -19.31
CA GLY A 74 4.96 -14.17 -20.40
C GLY A 74 6.08 -13.87 -21.40
N GLY A 75 5.76 -13.17 -22.49
CA GLY A 75 6.75 -12.77 -23.51
C GLY A 75 7.88 -11.87 -22.99
N ASN A 76 7.71 -11.30 -21.79
CA ASN A 76 8.69 -10.48 -21.08
C ASN A 76 9.50 -11.27 -20.01
N GLY A 77 9.30 -12.59 -19.90
CA GLY A 77 9.99 -13.44 -18.92
C GLY A 77 9.46 -13.33 -17.49
N ILE A 78 8.36 -12.60 -17.27
CA ILE A 78 7.72 -12.48 -15.95
C ILE A 78 6.69 -13.60 -15.77
N PRO A 79 6.60 -14.25 -14.60
CA PRO A 79 5.58 -15.24 -14.33
C PRO A 79 4.15 -14.71 -14.58
N VAL A 80 3.36 -15.48 -15.34
CA VAL A 80 1.98 -15.09 -15.68
C VAL A 80 1.11 -14.99 -14.43
N VAL A 81 1.33 -15.86 -13.45
CA VAL A 81 0.66 -15.81 -12.14
C VAL A 81 0.82 -14.44 -11.47
N THR A 82 2.02 -13.88 -11.46
CA THR A 82 2.30 -12.56 -10.87
C THR A 82 1.59 -11.46 -11.64
N THR A 83 1.60 -11.55 -12.98
CA THR A 83 0.95 -10.56 -13.84
C THR A 83 -0.57 -10.56 -13.65
N LEU A 84 -1.18 -11.74 -13.54
CA LEU A 84 -2.60 -11.90 -13.27
C LEU A 84 -2.98 -11.40 -11.87
N ALA A 85 -2.19 -11.74 -10.84
CA ALA A 85 -2.41 -11.23 -9.49
C ALA A 85 -2.39 -9.69 -9.45
N PHE A 86 -1.42 -9.07 -10.14
CA PHE A 86 -1.33 -7.62 -10.25
C PHE A 86 -2.53 -7.03 -11.00
N ALA A 87 -2.96 -7.65 -12.11
CA ALA A 87 -4.11 -7.20 -12.88
C ALA A 87 -5.43 -7.28 -12.08
N ILE A 88 -5.64 -8.36 -11.33
CA ILE A 88 -6.80 -8.50 -10.42
C ILE A 88 -6.77 -7.41 -9.36
N GLY A 89 -5.61 -7.19 -8.72
CA GLY A 89 -5.44 -6.14 -7.71
C GLY A 89 -5.71 -4.74 -8.27
N ALA A 90 -5.23 -4.45 -9.48
CA ALA A 90 -5.46 -3.18 -10.16
C ALA A 90 -6.96 -2.97 -10.48
N LEU A 91 -7.65 -4.00 -10.98
CA LEU A 91 -9.09 -3.92 -11.26
C LEU A 91 -9.90 -3.71 -9.99
N LEU A 92 -9.62 -4.45 -8.93
CA LEU A 92 -10.30 -4.32 -7.64
C LEU A 92 -10.05 -2.94 -7.01
N SER A 93 -8.80 -2.47 -7.01
CA SER A 93 -8.44 -1.14 -6.51
C SER A 93 -9.18 -0.04 -7.30
N PHE A 94 -9.13 -0.09 -8.63
CA PHE A 94 -9.82 0.90 -9.46
C PHE A 94 -11.33 0.92 -9.22
N THR A 95 -11.98 -0.25 -9.22
CA THR A 95 -13.43 -0.34 -9.06
C THR A 95 -13.88 0.09 -7.66
N THR A 96 -13.15 -0.27 -6.61
CA THR A 96 -13.47 0.11 -5.22
C THR A 96 -13.28 1.60 -4.97
N VAL A 97 -12.17 2.19 -5.44
CA VAL A 97 -11.93 3.64 -5.34
C VAL A 97 -12.98 4.41 -6.14
N TRP A 98 -13.28 3.96 -7.36
CA TRP A 98 -14.31 4.59 -8.20
C TRP A 98 -15.69 4.56 -7.54
N TRP A 99 -16.06 3.41 -6.95
CA TRP A 99 -17.31 3.28 -6.21
C TRP A 99 -17.33 4.21 -4.99
N SER A 100 -16.25 4.26 -4.21
CA SER A 100 -16.12 5.14 -3.04
C SER A 100 -16.37 6.61 -3.40
N ILE A 101 -15.70 7.12 -4.44
CA ILE A 101 -15.84 8.51 -4.92
C ILE A 101 -17.30 8.84 -5.27
N ARG A 102 -18.05 7.89 -5.83
CA ARG A 102 -19.45 8.12 -6.21
C ARG A 102 -20.44 7.97 -5.07
N SER A 103 -20.20 7.04 -4.15
CA SER A 103 -21.15 6.73 -3.08
C SER A 103 -21.00 7.60 -1.85
N VAL A 104 -19.86 8.27 -1.69
CA VAL A 104 -19.54 9.05 -0.50
C VAL A 104 -19.36 10.53 -0.87
N PRO A 105 -20.44 11.33 -0.87
CA PRO A 105 -20.30 12.77 -1.04
C PRO A 105 -19.59 13.39 0.16
N GLU A 106 -18.74 14.38 -0.14
CA GLU A 106 -18.08 15.22 0.85
C GLU A 106 -19.08 15.93 1.75
N LEU A 107 -18.73 16.13 3.02
CA LEU A 107 -19.55 16.89 3.95
C LEU A 107 -19.57 18.36 3.54
N PRO A 108 -20.73 19.03 3.44
CA PRO A 108 -20.78 20.43 3.08
C PRO A 108 -20.13 21.28 4.17
N LEU A 109 -19.08 22.03 3.79
CA LEU A 109 -18.43 22.98 4.66
C LEU A 109 -19.36 24.19 4.92
N PRO A 110 -19.38 24.76 6.14
CA PRO A 110 -20.13 25.98 6.43
C PRO A 110 -19.61 27.16 5.59
N ALA A 111 -20.50 28.03 5.12
CA ALA A 111 -20.16 29.11 4.18
C ALA A 111 -19.02 30.03 4.66
N ARG A 112 -18.96 30.32 5.97
CA ARG A 112 -17.87 31.11 6.58
C ARG A 112 -16.50 30.46 6.42
N GLU A 113 -16.44 29.14 6.48
CA GLU A 113 -15.18 28.39 6.36
C GLU A 113 -14.71 28.37 4.91
N ILE A 114 -15.64 28.28 3.96
CA ILE A 114 -15.34 28.39 2.53
C ILE A 114 -14.76 29.77 2.21
N GLU A 115 -15.33 30.84 2.77
CA GLU A 115 -14.81 32.20 2.59
C GLU A 115 -13.41 32.36 3.21
N ARG A 116 -13.18 31.81 4.41
CA ARG A 116 -11.86 31.77 5.04
C ARG A 116 -10.82 31.07 4.16
N LEU A 117 -11.14 29.89 3.65
CA LEU A 117 -10.24 29.09 2.80
C LEU A 117 -9.93 29.79 1.47
N LYS A 118 -10.92 30.46 0.87
CA LYS A 118 -10.71 31.26 -0.36
C LYS A 118 -9.86 32.51 -0.14
N ALA A 119 -9.89 33.07 1.08
CA ALA A 119 -9.09 34.23 1.46
C ALA A 119 -7.63 33.88 1.80
N LEU A 120 -7.31 32.58 2.00
CA LEU A 120 -5.94 32.16 2.24
C LEU A 120 -5.10 32.32 0.96
N PRO A 121 -3.83 32.74 1.11
CA PRO A 121 -2.93 32.83 -0.03
C PRO A 121 -2.69 31.42 -0.59
N SER A 122 -3.08 31.20 -1.84
CA SER A 122 -2.90 29.93 -2.54
C SER A 122 -1.64 29.97 -3.42
N GLY A 123 -0.90 28.87 -3.46
CA GLY A 123 0.32 28.73 -4.27
C GLY A 123 1.44 28.01 -3.52
N PHE A 124 2.56 27.80 -4.23
CA PHE A 124 3.69 27.02 -3.72
C PHE A 124 4.40 27.66 -2.51
N GLY A 125 4.53 28.99 -2.51
CA GLY A 125 5.17 29.74 -1.41
C GLY A 125 4.43 29.62 -0.08
N PRO A 126 3.12 29.95 -0.04
CA PRO A 126 2.29 29.74 1.15
C PRO A 126 2.25 28.29 1.63
N ALA A 127 2.16 27.32 0.70
CA ALA A 127 2.18 25.89 1.05
C ALA A 127 3.48 25.47 1.76
N LEU A 128 4.65 25.94 1.29
CA LEU A 128 5.92 25.69 1.97
C LEU A 128 5.98 26.37 3.35
N ALA A 129 5.41 27.57 3.47
CA ALA A 129 5.35 28.27 4.74
C ALA A 129 4.46 27.52 5.76
N GLU A 130 3.33 26.95 5.32
CA GLU A 130 2.48 26.10 6.16
C GLU A 130 3.20 24.83 6.61
N VAL A 131 3.88 24.13 5.69
CA VAL A 131 4.69 22.95 6.05
C VAL A 131 5.76 23.30 7.07
N TRP A 132 6.47 24.42 6.88
CA TRP A 132 7.49 24.88 7.82
C TRP A 132 6.91 25.24 9.20
N ALA A 133 5.77 25.94 9.22
CA ALA A 133 5.05 26.25 10.45
C ALA A 133 4.63 24.97 11.18
N ALA A 134 4.06 24.00 10.47
CA ALA A 134 3.66 22.70 11.03
C ALA A 134 4.87 21.94 11.63
N LEU A 135 6.02 21.93 10.95
CA LEU A 135 7.25 21.32 11.49
C LEU A 135 7.73 22.03 12.78
N ARG A 136 7.62 23.37 12.82
CA ARG A 136 8.00 24.19 13.98
C ARG A 136 7.06 24.01 15.17
N ASP A 137 5.76 23.89 14.93
CA ASP A 137 4.74 23.76 15.96
C ASP A 137 4.55 22.30 16.43
N MET A 138 5.16 21.35 15.72
CA MET A 138 5.08 19.93 16.03
C MET A 138 5.52 19.63 17.49
N PRO A 139 4.68 18.93 18.29
CA PRO A 139 5.00 18.60 19.67
C PRO A 139 6.19 17.63 19.77
N SER A 140 6.91 17.71 20.89
CA SER A 140 8.15 16.95 21.12
C SER A 140 7.95 15.43 21.03
N THR A 141 6.77 14.92 21.39
CA THR A 141 6.41 13.51 21.23
C THR A 141 6.37 13.10 19.76
N MET A 142 5.73 13.88 18.89
CA MET A 142 5.64 13.56 17.46
C MET A 142 7.00 13.66 16.76
N ARG A 143 7.85 14.61 17.17
CA ARG A 143 9.25 14.70 16.68
C ARG A 143 10.09 13.48 17.02
N ARG A 144 9.87 12.86 18.18
CA ARG A 144 10.56 11.62 18.56
C ARG A 144 10.08 10.43 17.73
N LEU A 145 8.79 10.37 17.45
CA LEU A 145 8.20 9.32 16.61
C LEU A 145 8.73 9.35 15.17
N TRP A 146 9.11 10.52 14.67
CA TRP A 146 9.68 10.65 13.32
C TRP A 146 10.91 9.75 13.11
N TRP A 147 11.85 9.75 14.05
CA TRP A 147 13.04 8.90 13.97
C TRP A 147 12.69 7.41 14.04
N MET A 148 11.77 7.04 14.93
CA MET A 148 11.29 5.66 15.05
C MET A 148 10.68 5.18 13.73
N ALA A 149 9.81 5.99 13.12
CA ALA A 149 9.19 5.68 11.84
C ALA A 149 10.21 5.57 10.70
N LEU A 150 11.22 6.46 10.66
CA LEU A 150 12.29 6.41 9.66
C LEU A 150 13.06 5.09 9.70
N PHE A 151 13.52 4.69 10.89
CA PHE A 151 14.27 3.43 11.04
C PHE A 151 13.38 2.20 10.83
N GLN A 152 12.12 2.26 11.25
CA GLN A 152 11.14 1.20 10.99
C GLN A 152 10.95 0.99 9.49
N TRP A 153 10.68 2.06 8.74
CA TRP A 153 10.48 1.99 7.29
C TRP A 153 11.73 1.51 6.56
N TYR A 154 12.91 1.98 6.98
CA TYR A 154 14.16 1.46 6.45
C TYR A 154 14.28 -0.06 6.65
N GLY A 155 14.00 -0.56 7.87
CA GLY A 155 14.00 -1.99 8.17
C GLY A 155 12.99 -2.78 7.33
N MET A 156 11.76 -2.25 7.16
CA MET A 156 10.73 -2.88 6.34
C MET A 156 11.11 -2.92 4.85
N MET A 157 11.77 -1.89 4.32
CA MET A 157 12.27 -1.88 2.94
C MET A 157 13.33 -2.94 2.73
N CYS A 158 14.30 -3.07 3.66
CA CYS A 158 15.27 -4.16 3.61
C CYS A 158 14.58 -5.52 3.63
N TYR A 159 13.61 -5.72 4.53
CA TYR A 159 12.85 -6.96 4.61
C TYR A 159 12.14 -7.29 3.29
N TRP A 160 11.34 -6.38 2.73
CA TRP A 160 10.58 -6.66 1.50
C TRP A 160 11.45 -6.90 0.27
N ILE A 161 12.61 -6.24 0.18
CA ILE A 161 13.56 -6.45 -0.93
C ILE A 161 14.23 -7.83 -0.84
N TYR A 162 14.60 -8.26 0.37
CA TYR A 162 15.45 -9.44 0.55
C TYR A 162 14.74 -10.73 0.96
N ILE A 163 13.47 -10.68 1.38
CA ILE A 163 12.78 -11.89 1.85
C ILE A 163 12.70 -12.99 0.78
N VAL A 164 12.33 -12.66 -0.46
CA VAL A 164 12.23 -13.65 -1.56
C VAL A 164 13.61 -14.20 -1.95
N PRO A 165 14.64 -13.37 -2.21
CA PRO A 165 15.99 -13.88 -2.45
C PRO A 165 16.54 -14.75 -1.31
N THR A 166 16.28 -14.37 -0.06
CA THR A 166 16.73 -15.13 1.11
C THR A 166 16.05 -16.51 1.15
N LEU A 167 14.75 -16.58 0.91
CA LEU A 167 14.02 -17.84 0.82
C LEU A 167 14.52 -18.70 -0.35
N ALA A 168 14.78 -18.10 -1.51
CA ALA A 168 15.31 -18.80 -2.67
C ALA A 168 16.68 -19.45 -2.38
N ALA A 169 17.59 -18.69 -1.76
CA ALA A 169 18.92 -19.18 -1.41
C ALA A 169 18.89 -20.26 -0.33
N THR A 170 18.10 -20.05 0.75
CA THR A 170 18.14 -20.91 1.95
C THR A 170 17.25 -22.15 1.87
N VAL A 171 16.07 -22.04 1.24
CA VAL A 171 15.09 -23.15 1.15
C VAL A 171 15.23 -23.91 -0.17
N PHE A 172 15.50 -23.20 -1.27
CA PHE A 172 15.52 -23.78 -2.62
C PHE A 172 16.93 -23.89 -3.23
N GLY A 173 17.97 -23.42 -2.53
CA GLY A 173 19.36 -23.56 -2.95
C GLY A 173 19.69 -22.84 -4.27
N THR A 174 19.02 -21.72 -4.58
CA THR A 174 19.20 -21.00 -5.84
C THR A 174 19.24 -19.49 -5.66
N ASP A 175 20.14 -18.85 -6.39
CA ASP A 175 20.25 -17.40 -6.51
C ASP A 175 19.81 -16.90 -7.90
N ASP A 176 19.41 -17.81 -8.81
CA ASP A 176 19.00 -17.46 -10.16
C ASP A 176 17.51 -17.02 -10.18
N PRO A 177 17.20 -15.75 -10.50
CA PRO A 177 15.83 -15.26 -10.57
C PRO A 177 14.95 -15.95 -11.62
N LYS A 178 15.55 -16.64 -12.59
CA LYS A 178 14.85 -17.38 -13.65
C LYS A 178 14.58 -18.83 -13.31
N SER A 179 15.13 -19.33 -12.21
CA SER A 179 14.96 -20.72 -11.79
C SER A 179 13.53 -21.01 -11.30
N ALA A 180 13.14 -22.28 -11.33
CA ALA A 180 11.90 -22.73 -10.72
C ALA A 180 11.89 -22.52 -9.20
N GLY A 181 13.03 -22.74 -8.54
CA GLY A 181 13.17 -22.53 -7.10
C GLY A 181 12.93 -21.08 -6.67
N PHE A 182 13.32 -20.09 -7.49
CA PHE A 182 13.01 -18.69 -7.21
C PHE A 182 11.52 -18.38 -7.31
N ARG A 183 10.81 -19.00 -8.27
CA ARG A 183 9.35 -18.88 -8.37
C ARG A 183 8.64 -19.55 -7.18
N ASP A 184 9.15 -20.69 -6.74
CA ASP A 184 8.64 -21.39 -5.55
C ASP A 184 8.88 -20.57 -4.27
N ALA A 185 10.03 -19.90 -4.16
CA ALA A 185 10.31 -18.96 -3.07
C ALA A 185 9.34 -17.76 -3.03
N ALA A 186 8.99 -17.22 -4.20
CA ALA A 186 8.03 -16.13 -4.29
C ALA A 186 6.62 -16.57 -3.84
N LEU A 187 6.18 -17.78 -4.22
CA LEU A 187 4.91 -18.35 -3.75
C LEU A 187 4.94 -18.63 -2.24
N LEU A 188 6.04 -19.20 -1.73
CA LEU A 188 6.22 -19.46 -0.31
C LEU A 188 6.15 -18.18 0.53
N ASN A 189 6.78 -17.09 0.07
CA ASN A 189 6.68 -15.79 0.73
C ASN A 189 5.21 -15.31 0.83
N GLY A 190 4.43 -15.50 -0.23
CA GLY A 190 2.99 -15.21 -0.21
C GLY A 190 2.23 -16.06 0.80
N GLN A 191 2.54 -17.35 0.91
CA GLN A 191 1.91 -18.25 1.88
C GLN A 191 2.26 -17.87 3.33
N ILE A 192 3.53 -17.58 3.60
CA ILE A 192 3.99 -17.12 4.91
C ILE A 192 3.31 -15.80 5.29
N GLY A 193 3.31 -14.83 4.38
CA GLY A 193 2.68 -13.52 4.60
C GLY A 193 1.17 -13.62 4.82
N GLY A 194 0.49 -14.48 4.05
CA GLY A 194 -0.94 -14.75 4.19
C GLY A 194 -1.26 -15.40 5.53
N PHE A 195 -0.49 -16.40 5.95
CA PHE A 195 -0.69 -17.06 7.24
C PHE A 195 -0.42 -16.11 8.42
N TYR A 196 0.69 -15.36 8.36
CA TYR A 196 1.05 -14.38 9.39
C TYR A 196 -0.03 -13.30 9.58
N ASN A 197 -0.69 -12.87 8.49
CA ASN A 197 -1.70 -11.83 8.56
C ASN A 197 -3.09 -12.35 8.99
N ALA A 198 -3.37 -13.63 8.72
CA ALA A 198 -4.63 -14.26 9.09
C ALA A 198 -4.74 -14.59 10.58
N VAL A 199 -3.59 -14.82 11.24
CA VAL A 199 -3.47 -15.14 12.67
C VAL A 199 -3.33 -13.86 13.50
#